data_AF-A0A946W8F1-F1
#
_entry.id   AF-A0A946W8F1-F1
#
_cell.length_a   1.000
_cell.length_b   1.000
_cell.length_c   1.000
_cell.angle_alpha   90.00
_cell.angle_beta   90.00
_cell.angle_gamma   90.00
#
_symmetry.space_group_name_H-M   'P 1'
#
loop_
_entity.id
_entity.type
_entity.pdbx_description
1 polymer ?
#
loop_
_entity_poly.entity_id
_entity_poly.type
_entity_poly.pdbx_seq_one_letter_code
_entity_poly.pdbx_strand_id
1 'polypeptide(L)'
;MQDQGNDQKNFILAMLLSGLVLMAYWFFYGQPLEEMARENAALELSQGTNKDIELSNRDQTIQTKSPTGQRINIETASISGSFNTEGSRFDDIALKNYDKTLDTADGSVILLAQEGNEKSAYLMDNWTNINGGNGSDTKWTLVSGGTLTETSPIYLEYLKDELLVQRKVSIDNKFLITLSDKVENLSSSEKTITRVGVSRQHNLPDDLTNFFIVQEGPISLVDGKYHDQKYKGLKKKSNWNETGKAGWAGLTDKYWFIANIAPQDQTIKVNYDFKTINTQDVYEASYTLSPLTLTSGSSVESTSHLYVGPKERSTLVNYELQGIAEMERAIDWGAMRLIVRPISWTLSFLGAKLGNYGVGILVLTFFIKLFMFPLFNKQYESQAKMKKVQPKVKRLQELYKDDRMKMQQEM
;
A
#
# COMPACT_ATOMS: atom_id res chain seq x y z
N MET A 1 4.15 56.61 22.92
CA MET A 1 4.76 56.47 21.57
C MET A 1 5.86 55.38 21.55
N GLN A 2 5.64 54.22 22.18
CA GLN A 2 6.64 53.13 22.24
C GLN A 2 6.17 51.79 21.63
N ASP A 3 4.92 51.69 21.18
CA ASP A 3 4.32 50.40 20.75
C ASP A 3 4.44 50.12 19.24
N GLN A 4 4.51 51.17 18.41
CA GLN A 4 4.56 51.02 16.94
C GLN A 4 5.86 50.37 16.42
N GLY A 5 6.96 50.46 17.19
CA GLY A 5 8.24 49.85 16.81
C GLY A 5 8.29 48.34 17.01
N ASN A 6 7.44 47.76 17.86
CA ASN A 6 7.38 46.32 18.11
C ASN A 6 6.48 45.60 17.10
N ASP A 7 5.37 46.22 16.71
CA ASP A 7 4.48 45.65 15.70
C ASP A 7 5.14 45.57 14.32
N GLN A 8 5.95 46.56 13.94
CA GLN A 8 6.71 46.53 12.70
C GLN A 8 7.79 45.44 12.72
N LYS A 9 8.45 45.22 13.86
CA LYS A 9 9.43 44.13 14.03
C LYS A 9 8.76 42.76 13.99
N ASN A 10 7.61 42.60 14.63
CA ASN A 10 6.85 41.36 14.63
C ASN A 10 6.28 41.04 13.24
N PHE A 11 5.84 42.06 12.50
CA PHE A 11 5.37 41.91 11.12
C PHE A 11 6.51 41.53 10.16
N ILE A 12 7.66 42.21 10.25
CA ILE A 12 8.86 41.88 9.46
C ILE A 12 9.35 40.47 9.81
N LEU A 13 9.35 40.10 11.10
CA LEU A 13 9.72 38.77 11.55
C LEU A 13 8.75 37.70 11.04
N ALA A 14 7.44 37.96 11.04
CA ALA A 14 6.43 37.06 10.50
C ALA A 14 6.55 36.90 8.97
N MET A 15 6.89 37.97 8.26
CA MET A 15 7.13 37.93 6.81
C MET A 15 8.42 37.15 6.47
N LEU A 16 9.49 37.36 7.25
CA LEU A 16 10.73 36.60 7.13
C LEU A 16 10.54 35.12 7.47
N LEU A 17 9.77 34.81 8.53
CA LEU A 17 9.45 33.43 8.91
C LEU A 17 8.56 32.76 7.85
N SER A 18 7.56 33.47 7.33
CA SER A 18 6.72 32.95 6.23
C SER A 18 7.54 32.76 4.95
N GLY A 19 8.45 33.67 4.64
CA GLY A 19 9.40 33.55 3.54
C GLY A 19 10.37 32.39 3.72
N LEU A 20 10.86 32.14 4.94
CA LEU A 20 11.69 30.98 5.29
C LEU A 20 10.90 29.68 5.18
N VAL A 21 9.64 29.65 5.58
CA VAL A 21 8.76 28.47 5.44
C VAL A 21 8.48 28.19 3.96
N LEU A 22 8.24 29.22 3.15
CA LEU A 22 8.04 29.08 1.70
C LEU A 22 9.34 28.71 0.97
N MET A 23 10.48 29.25 1.36
CA MET A 23 11.79 28.88 0.82
C MET A 23 12.20 27.47 1.26
N ALA A 24 11.94 27.08 2.50
CA ALA A 24 12.12 25.70 2.95
C ALA A 24 11.19 24.76 2.18
N TYR A 25 9.93 25.13 1.98
CA TYR A 25 9.01 24.36 1.15
C TYR A 25 9.52 24.24 -0.30
N TRP A 26 9.98 25.34 -0.90
CA TRP A 26 10.51 25.35 -2.26
C TRP A 26 11.84 24.60 -2.40
N PHE A 27 12.72 24.66 -1.40
CA PHE A 27 14.02 23.98 -1.38
C PHE A 27 13.90 22.48 -1.08
N PHE A 28 13.05 22.08 -0.11
CA PHE A 28 12.87 20.67 0.25
C PHE A 28 11.85 19.93 -0.63
N TYR A 29 10.88 20.62 -1.23
CA TYR A 29 9.83 19.99 -2.03
C TYR A 29 9.69 20.54 -3.46
N GLY A 30 10.09 21.79 -3.75
CA GLY A 30 9.92 22.44 -5.06
C GLY A 30 10.94 22.07 -6.14
N GLN A 31 12.23 21.94 -5.78
CA GLN A 31 13.28 21.50 -6.72
C GLN A 31 13.07 20.10 -7.32
N PRO A 32 12.67 19.06 -6.55
CA PRO A 32 12.39 17.75 -7.13
C PRO A 32 11.15 17.77 -8.06
N LEU A 33 10.20 18.69 -7.86
CA LEU A 33 8.97 18.79 -8.68
C LEU A 33 9.23 19.39 -10.07
N GLU A 34 10.06 20.43 -10.19
CA GLU A 34 10.39 21.02 -11.50
C GLU A 34 11.41 20.21 -12.28
N GLU A 35 12.40 19.59 -11.62
CA GLU A 35 13.33 18.67 -12.29
C GLU A 35 12.61 17.42 -12.76
N MET A 36 11.72 16.83 -11.96
CA MET A 36 10.90 15.70 -12.41
C MET A 36 9.92 16.09 -13.52
N ALA A 37 9.34 17.28 -13.51
CA ALA A 37 8.46 17.75 -14.59
C ALA A 37 9.24 17.96 -15.90
N ARG A 38 10.46 18.53 -15.83
CA ARG A 38 11.34 18.70 -16.99
C ARG A 38 11.90 17.37 -17.49
N GLU A 39 12.25 16.45 -16.60
CA GLU A 39 12.72 15.10 -16.95
C GLU A 39 11.58 14.30 -17.60
N ASN A 40 10.35 14.34 -17.05
CA ASN A 40 9.20 13.68 -17.66
C ASN A 40 8.81 14.30 -19.01
N ALA A 41 8.86 15.63 -19.16
CA ALA A 41 8.61 16.29 -20.45
C ALA A 41 9.71 16.01 -21.50
N ALA A 42 10.98 15.91 -21.06
CA ALA A 42 12.10 15.53 -21.94
C ALA A 42 12.05 14.04 -22.35
N LEU A 43 11.51 13.17 -21.48
CA LEU A 43 11.26 11.76 -21.78
C LEU A 43 10.10 11.57 -22.77
N GLU A 44 9.07 12.41 -22.71
CA GLU A 44 7.97 12.42 -23.70
C GLU A 44 8.44 12.90 -25.09
N LEU A 45 9.42 13.81 -25.15
CA LEU A 45 10.02 14.29 -26.41
C LEU A 45 11.06 13.33 -27.02
N SER A 46 11.63 12.40 -26.24
CA SER A 46 12.66 11.45 -26.70
C SER A 46 12.13 10.06 -27.06
N GLN A 47 10.86 9.75 -26.77
CA GLN A 47 10.22 8.48 -27.18
C GLN A 47 9.66 8.50 -28.61
N GLY A 48 9.74 9.64 -29.31
CA GLY A 48 9.65 9.67 -30.76
C GLY A 48 11.03 9.45 -31.37
N THR A 49 11.28 8.24 -31.89
CA THR A 49 12.44 7.86 -32.74
C THR A 49 13.67 7.30 -32.01
N ASN A 50 13.68 6.00 -31.67
CA ASN A 50 14.58 5.03 -32.31
C ASN A 50 14.41 3.60 -31.78
N LYS A 51 14.41 2.69 -32.75
CA LYS A 51 14.48 1.24 -32.66
C LYS A 51 15.91 0.79 -32.36
N ASP A 52 15.99 -0.35 -31.68
CA ASP A 52 17.10 -1.31 -31.60
C ASP A 52 18.38 -0.89 -30.86
N ILE A 53 18.67 -1.58 -29.74
CA ILE A 53 19.84 -2.48 -29.55
C ILE A 53 19.89 -3.00 -28.09
N GLU A 54 19.89 -4.34 -27.99
CA GLU A 54 20.46 -5.24 -26.96
C GLU A 54 20.08 -5.10 -25.47
N LEU A 55 19.11 -5.92 -25.05
CA LEU A 55 19.09 -6.56 -23.73
C LEU A 55 19.34 -8.06 -23.94
N SER A 56 20.62 -8.41 -24.03
CA SER A 56 21.06 -9.82 -24.08
C SER A 56 21.11 -10.40 -22.66
N ASN A 57 20.49 -11.57 -22.53
CA ASN A 57 20.61 -12.56 -21.46
C ASN A 57 20.00 -12.24 -20.09
N ARG A 58 18.70 -12.52 -19.98
CA ARG A 58 18.11 -13.28 -18.85
C ARG A 58 16.74 -13.87 -19.22
N ASP A 59 16.68 -14.58 -20.34
CA ASP A 59 15.53 -15.43 -20.66
C ASP A 59 15.65 -16.74 -19.85
N GLN A 60 15.08 -16.73 -18.64
CA GLN A 60 14.48 -17.95 -18.11
C GLN A 60 13.03 -17.98 -18.57
N THR A 61 12.80 -18.66 -19.69
CA THR A 61 11.48 -18.94 -20.25
C THR A 61 10.72 -19.86 -19.29
N ILE A 62 9.96 -19.29 -18.35
CA ILE A 62 8.99 -20.07 -17.56
C ILE A 62 7.68 -20.08 -18.34
N GLN A 63 7.42 -21.12 -19.12
CA GLN A 63 6.14 -21.31 -19.81
C GLN A 63 4.97 -21.16 -18.83
N THR A 64 4.00 -20.30 -19.13
CA THR A 64 2.74 -20.17 -18.39
C THR A 64 1.92 -21.42 -18.57
N LYS A 65 2.13 -22.39 -17.69
CA LYS A 65 1.24 -23.52 -17.51
C LYS A 65 0.00 -23.00 -16.78
N SER A 66 -1.20 -23.21 -17.32
CA SER A 66 -2.42 -23.06 -16.52
C SER A 66 -2.26 -23.91 -15.26
N PRO A 67 -2.55 -23.37 -14.05
CA PRO A 67 -2.28 -24.11 -12.84
C PRO A 67 -3.14 -25.39 -12.81
N THR A 68 -2.47 -26.52 -12.62
CA THR A 68 -3.00 -27.88 -12.72
C THR A 68 -3.56 -28.43 -11.40
N GLY A 69 -3.42 -27.69 -10.31
CA GLY A 69 -3.90 -28.08 -8.98
C GLY A 69 -5.42 -28.17 -8.85
N GLN A 70 -5.86 -28.88 -7.82
CA GLN A 70 -7.27 -28.95 -7.44
C GLN A 70 -7.71 -27.58 -6.92
N ARG A 71 -8.90 -27.12 -7.36
CA ARG A 71 -9.50 -25.89 -6.82
C ARG A 71 -10.50 -26.22 -5.71
N ILE A 72 -10.44 -25.44 -4.64
CA ILE A 72 -11.28 -25.54 -3.47
C ILE A 72 -12.05 -24.23 -3.33
N ASN A 73 -13.38 -24.31 -3.25
CA ASN A 73 -14.22 -23.12 -3.14
C ASN A 73 -13.99 -22.40 -1.80
N ILE A 74 -14.03 -21.08 -1.84
CA ILE A 74 -14.02 -20.20 -0.67
C ILE A 74 -15.37 -19.51 -0.61
N GLU A 75 -16.03 -19.59 0.54
CA GLU A 75 -17.35 -19.00 0.76
C GLU A 75 -17.47 -18.47 2.19
N THR A 76 -17.43 -17.16 2.34
CA THR A 76 -17.56 -16.46 3.64
C THR A 76 -18.54 -15.29 3.55
N ALA A 77 -18.79 -14.59 4.64
CA ALA A 77 -19.62 -13.39 4.68
C ALA A 77 -19.07 -12.22 3.85
N SER A 78 -17.75 -12.17 3.62
CA SER A 78 -17.08 -11.02 2.98
C SER A 78 -16.36 -11.37 1.67
N ILE A 79 -15.95 -12.63 1.50
CA ILE A 79 -15.21 -13.14 0.34
C ILE A 79 -15.91 -14.35 -0.27
N SER A 80 -15.91 -14.43 -1.60
CA SER A 80 -16.12 -15.66 -2.37
C SER A 80 -14.98 -15.88 -3.37
N GLY A 81 -14.77 -17.13 -3.78
CA GLY A 81 -13.84 -17.44 -4.86
C GLY A 81 -13.29 -18.85 -4.71
N SER A 82 -11.99 -19.03 -4.96
CA SER A 82 -11.36 -20.33 -4.83
C SER A 82 -9.86 -20.29 -4.51
N PHE A 83 -9.40 -21.35 -3.86
CA PHE A 83 -8.02 -21.65 -3.54
C PHE A 83 -7.50 -22.75 -4.46
N ASN A 84 -6.28 -22.62 -4.97
CA ASN A 84 -5.62 -23.65 -5.78
C ASN A 84 -4.57 -24.40 -4.96
N THR A 85 -4.63 -25.73 -4.95
CA THR A 85 -3.65 -26.55 -4.22
C THR A 85 -2.25 -26.50 -4.84
N GLU A 86 -2.10 -26.14 -6.13
CA GLU A 86 -0.78 -25.88 -6.71
C GLU A 86 -0.27 -24.50 -6.29
N GLY A 87 0.90 -24.47 -5.67
CA GLY A 87 1.52 -23.29 -5.09
C GLY A 87 0.84 -22.77 -3.82
N SER A 88 -0.14 -23.49 -3.25
CA SER A 88 -0.98 -23.01 -2.15
C SER A 88 -1.51 -21.60 -2.39
N ARG A 89 -2.21 -21.42 -3.51
CA ARG A 89 -2.43 -20.12 -4.11
C ARG A 89 -3.86 -19.60 -3.90
N PHE A 90 -3.94 -18.34 -3.50
CA PHE A 90 -5.17 -17.56 -3.57
C PHE A 90 -5.07 -16.68 -4.81
N ASP A 91 -5.76 -17.07 -5.87
CA ASP A 91 -5.76 -16.39 -7.17
C ASP A 91 -7.17 -16.17 -7.73
N ASP A 92 -8.19 -16.33 -6.91
CA ASP A 92 -9.58 -16.10 -7.28
C ASP A 92 -10.34 -15.65 -6.04
N ILE A 93 -10.43 -14.33 -5.84
CA ILE A 93 -11.11 -13.72 -4.69
C ILE A 93 -11.92 -12.52 -5.17
N ALA A 94 -13.24 -12.59 -4.91
CA ALA A 94 -14.18 -11.50 -5.06
C ALA A 94 -14.70 -11.03 -3.70
N LEU A 95 -14.94 -9.73 -3.58
CA LEU A 95 -15.38 -9.07 -2.35
C LEU A 95 -16.90 -8.85 -2.39
N LYS A 96 -17.67 -9.62 -1.61
CA LYS A 96 -19.14 -9.68 -1.72
C LYS A 96 -19.86 -8.38 -1.43
N ASN A 97 -19.28 -7.58 -0.54
CA ASN A 97 -19.90 -6.35 -0.03
C ASN A 97 -19.40 -5.10 -0.78
N TYR A 98 -18.78 -5.29 -1.96
CA TYR A 98 -18.11 -4.25 -2.72
C TYR A 98 -18.46 -4.40 -4.20
N ASP A 99 -19.28 -3.49 -4.71
CA ASP A 99 -19.62 -3.44 -6.13
C ASP A 99 -18.47 -2.85 -6.94
N LYS A 100 -18.27 -3.37 -8.15
CA LYS A 100 -17.24 -2.90 -9.09
C LYS A 100 -17.48 -1.44 -9.50
N THR A 101 -18.75 -1.08 -9.67
CA THR A 101 -19.18 0.28 -10.00
C THR A 101 -20.35 0.68 -9.11
N LEU A 102 -20.92 1.87 -9.34
CA LEU A 102 -22.15 2.28 -8.66
C LEU A 102 -23.39 1.51 -9.16
N ASP A 103 -23.29 0.81 -10.29
CA ASP A 103 -24.33 -0.09 -10.79
C ASP A 103 -24.05 -1.52 -10.31
N THR A 104 -24.90 -2.02 -9.42
CA THR A 104 -24.81 -3.38 -8.88
C THR A 104 -24.91 -4.47 -9.95
N ALA A 105 -25.44 -4.16 -11.14
CA ALA A 105 -25.49 -5.11 -12.25
C ALA A 105 -24.09 -5.47 -12.80
N ASP A 106 -23.08 -4.62 -12.56
CA ASP A 106 -21.69 -4.87 -12.96
C ASP A 106 -20.98 -5.91 -12.08
N GLY A 107 -21.65 -6.35 -11.00
CA GLY A 107 -21.15 -7.36 -10.08
C GLY A 107 -20.13 -6.83 -9.06
N SER A 108 -19.61 -7.76 -8.26
CA SER A 108 -18.66 -7.46 -7.19
C SER A 108 -17.24 -7.22 -7.69
N VAL A 109 -16.44 -6.53 -6.88
CA VAL A 109 -14.99 -6.35 -7.10
C VAL A 109 -14.30 -7.72 -7.09
N ILE A 110 -13.56 -8.01 -8.16
CA ILE A 110 -12.64 -9.14 -8.24
C ILE A 110 -11.25 -8.61 -7.88
N LEU A 111 -10.76 -8.98 -6.70
CA LEU A 111 -9.48 -8.49 -6.17
C LEU A 111 -8.30 -9.37 -6.59
N LEU A 112 -8.49 -10.70 -6.62
CA LEU A 112 -7.49 -11.64 -7.12
C LEU A 112 -7.99 -12.34 -8.37
N ALA A 113 -7.12 -12.44 -9.36
CA ALA A 113 -7.41 -13.01 -10.67
C ALA A 113 -6.42 -14.12 -11.02
N GLN A 114 -6.93 -15.19 -11.62
CA GLN A 114 -6.23 -16.47 -11.73
C GLN A 114 -4.92 -16.36 -12.52
N GLU A 115 -3.90 -17.10 -12.09
CA GLU A 115 -2.64 -17.16 -12.83
C GLU A 115 -2.87 -17.66 -14.26
N GLY A 116 -2.18 -17.02 -15.21
CA GLY A 116 -2.33 -17.27 -16.64
C GLY A 116 -3.17 -16.22 -17.35
N ASN A 117 -3.99 -15.46 -16.61
CA ASN A 117 -4.64 -14.27 -17.14
C ASN A 117 -3.63 -13.12 -17.30
N GLU A 118 -3.86 -12.27 -18.31
CA GLU A 118 -2.99 -11.12 -18.64
C GLU A 118 -2.77 -10.17 -17.45
N LYS A 119 -3.79 -10.01 -16.59
CA LYS A 119 -3.75 -9.14 -15.41
C LYS A 119 -3.96 -9.90 -14.11
N SER A 120 -3.34 -11.08 -14.01
CA SER A 120 -3.47 -11.92 -12.83
C SER A 120 -2.84 -11.29 -11.58
N ALA A 121 -3.49 -11.50 -10.44
CA ALA A 121 -3.06 -11.00 -9.14
C ALA A 121 -3.31 -12.10 -8.12
N TYR A 122 -2.29 -12.47 -7.34
CA TYR A 122 -2.40 -13.60 -6.43
C TYR A 122 -1.40 -13.57 -5.28
N LEU A 123 -1.73 -14.35 -4.25
CA LEU A 123 -0.91 -14.59 -3.08
C LEU A 123 -0.54 -16.07 -2.98
N MET A 124 0.69 -16.33 -2.56
CA MET A 124 1.18 -17.66 -2.21
C MET A 124 2.13 -17.57 -1.03
N ASP A 125 2.24 -18.65 -0.27
CA ASP A 125 3.17 -18.77 0.85
C ASP A 125 3.62 -20.24 0.90
N ASN A 126 4.90 -20.53 0.74
CA ASN A 126 5.40 -21.90 0.66
C ASN A 126 6.71 -22.08 1.41
N TRP A 127 7.01 -23.35 1.71
CA TRP A 127 8.32 -23.79 2.18
C TRP A 127 9.18 -24.23 0.99
N THR A 128 10.40 -23.71 0.92
CA THR A 128 11.35 -24.04 -0.13
C THR A 128 12.73 -24.32 0.46
N ASN A 129 13.59 -24.98 -0.31
CA ASN A 129 15.02 -25.01 0.01
C ASN A 129 15.61 -23.60 -0.22
N ILE A 130 16.77 -23.28 0.37
CA ILE A 130 17.42 -21.94 0.25
C ILE A 130 17.49 -21.42 -1.20
N ASN A 131 17.66 -22.32 -2.18
CA ASN A 131 17.76 -21.98 -3.60
C ASN A 131 16.55 -22.45 -4.44
N GLY A 132 15.44 -22.81 -3.79
CA GLY A 132 14.26 -23.40 -4.43
C GLY A 132 13.26 -22.40 -5.01
N GLY A 133 13.58 -21.10 -5.02
CA GLY A 133 12.66 -20.05 -5.42
C GLY A 133 11.52 -19.84 -4.42
N ASN A 134 10.32 -19.52 -4.91
CA ASN A 134 9.15 -19.20 -4.09
C ASN A 134 8.12 -20.33 -3.95
N GLY A 135 8.38 -21.50 -4.55
CA GLY A 135 7.50 -22.67 -4.46
C GLY A 135 6.18 -22.53 -5.21
N SER A 136 6.10 -21.68 -6.25
CA SER A 136 4.88 -21.46 -7.03
C SER A 136 4.30 -22.71 -7.70
N ASP A 137 5.11 -23.74 -7.89
CA ASP A 137 4.79 -25.05 -8.48
C ASP A 137 4.63 -26.18 -7.43
N THR A 138 4.64 -25.84 -6.14
CA THR A 138 4.50 -26.81 -5.04
C THR A 138 3.13 -27.49 -5.12
N LYS A 139 3.11 -28.82 -5.26
CA LYS A 139 1.87 -29.58 -5.36
C LYS A 139 1.40 -30.03 -3.98
N TRP A 140 0.38 -29.37 -3.46
CA TRP A 140 -0.26 -29.77 -2.21
C TRP A 140 -1.37 -30.79 -2.46
N THR A 141 -1.49 -31.74 -1.53
CA THR A 141 -2.56 -32.74 -1.48
C THR A 141 -3.59 -32.33 -0.45
N LEU A 142 -4.87 -32.30 -0.82
CA LEU A 142 -5.96 -32.08 0.13
C LEU A 142 -6.17 -33.35 0.96
N VAL A 143 -5.91 -33.27 2.27
CA VAL A 143 -6.07 -34.39 3.21
C VAL A 143 -7.48 -34.43 3.77
N SER A 144 -8.03 -33.27 4.14
CA SER A 144 -9.41 -33.15 4.61
C SER A 144 -9.96 -31.73 4.48
N GLY A 145 -11.28 -31.61 4.46
CA GLY A 145 -12.01 -30.36 4.23
C GLY A 145 -12.68 -30.32 2.86
N GLY A 146 -13.58 -29.37 2.68
CA GLY A 146 -14.33 -29.12 1.44
C GLY A 146 -14.27 -27.64 1.11
N THR A 147 -15.43 -27.00 0.98
CA THR A 147 -15.51 -25.53 0.88
C THR A 147 -14.90 -24.87 2.12
N LEU A 148 -13.95 -23.95 1.91
CA LEU A 148 -13.34 -23.14 2.95
C LEU A 148 -14.34 -22.05 3.39
N THR A 149 -14.75 -22.09 4.65
CA THR A 149 -15.65 -21.10 5.27
C THR A 149 -15.05 -20.62 6.59
N GLU A 150 -15.72 -19.71 7.29
CA GLU A 150 -15.28 -19.18 8.59
C GLU A 150 -15.20 -20.24 9.68
N THR A 151 -15.91 -21.36 9.49
CA THR A 151 -16.01 -22.45 10.47
C THR A 151 -15.45 -23.78 9.95
N SER A 152 -15.14 -23.86 8.65
CA SER A 152 -14.68 -25.07 7.98
C SER A 152 -13.29 -24.85 7.37
N PRO A 153 -12.20 -25.09 8.12
CA PRO A 153 -10.85 -25.06 7.58
C PRO A 153 -10.57 -26.25 6.65
N ILE A 154 -9.53 -26.13 5.83
CA ILE A 154 -9.00 -27.23 5.01
C ILE A 154 -7.59 -27.61 5.47
N TYR A 155 -7.23 -28.87 5.25
CA TYR A 155 -5.95 -29.44 5.65
C TYR A 155 -5.22 -29.99 4.43
N LEU A 156 -4.00 -29.53 4.23
CA LEU A 156 -3.16 -29.86 3.09
C LEU A 156 -1.88 -30.55 3.57
N GLU A 157 -1.35 -31.42 2.74
CA GLU A 157 -0.02 -32.02 2.91
C GLU A 157 0.84 -31.85 1.67
N TYR A 158 2.11 -31.63 1.89
CA TYR A 158 3.16 -31.65 0.89
C TYR A 158 4.31 -32.51 1.40
N LEU A 159 4.72 -33.50 0.61
CA LEU A 159 5.85 -34.36 0.92
C LEU A 159 6.80 -34.36 -0.27
N LYS A 160 8.04 -33.89 -0.05
CA LYS A 160 9.11 -33.94 -1.04
C LYS A 160 10.44 -34.17 -0.36
N ASP A 161 11.25 -35.07 -0.93
CA ASP A 161 12.58 -35.40 -0.42
C ASP A 161 12.57 -35.75 1.08
N GLU A 162 11.53 -36.45 1.56
CA GLU A 162 11.30 -36.79 2.99
C GLU A 162 11.10 -35.57 3.93
N LEU A 163 10.80 -34.39 3.38
CA LEU A 163 10.34 -33.24 4.15
C LEU A 163 8.81 -33.22 4.08
N LEU A 164 8.14 -33.42 5.21
CA LEU A 164 6.69 -33.37 5.32
C LEU A 164 6.26 -31.99 5.80
N VAL A 165 5.35 -31.36 5.07
CA VAL A 165 4.68 -30.12 5.49
C VAL A 165 3.19 -30.40 5.60
N GLN A 166 2.66 -30.18 6.79
CA GLN A 166 1.23 -30.26 7.07
C GLN A 166 0.72 -28.84 7.29
N ARG A 167 -0.30 -28.43 6.54
CA ARG A 167 -0.85 -27.07 6.56
C ARG A 167 -2.33 -27.08 6.87
N LYS A 168 -2.73 -26.30 7.88
CA LYS A 168 -4.12 -25.90 8.09
C LYS A 168 -4.35 -24.53 7.49
N VAL A 169 -5.33 -24.42 6.61
CA VAL A 169 -5.79 -23.14 6.05
C VAL A 169 -7.14 -22.81 6.67
N SER A 170 -7.24 -21.63 7.28
CA SER A 170 -8.50 -21.07 7.79
C SER A 170 -8.68 -19.64 7.32
N ILE A 171 -9.93 -19.20 7.19
CA ILE A 171 -10.29 -17.82 6.84
C ILE A 171 -11.25 -17.30 7.90
N ASP A 172 -11.18 -16.01 8.21
CA ASP A 172 -12.14 -15.37 9.11
C ASP A 172 -13.40 -14.91 8.35
N ASN A 173 -14.30 -14.22 9.05
CA ASN A 173 -15.53 -13.68 8.44
C ASN A 173 -15.31 -12.40 7.61
N LYS A 174 -14.07 -11.99 7.44
CA LYS A 174 -13.67 -10.75 6.79
C LYS A 174 -12.64 -11.03 5.69
N PHE A 175 -11.36 -10.78 5.95
CA PHE A 175 -10.34 -10.67 4.90
C PHE A 175 -9.00 -11.29 5.29
N LEU A 176 -8.94 -12.02 6.42
CA LEU A 176 -7.71 -12.59 6.94
C LEU A 176 -7.72 -14.10 6.77
N ILE A 177 -6.73 -14.59 6.03
CA ILE A 177 -6.44 -16.01 5.88
C ILE A 177 -5.27 -16.36 6.79
N THR A 178 -5.34 -17.50 7.46
CA THR A 178 -4.30 -18.00 8.35
C THR A 178 -3.78 -19.34 7.83
N LEU A 179 -2.45 -19.44 7.74
CA LEU A 179 -1.72 -20.63 7.30
C LEU A 179 -0.89 -21.15 8.47
N SER A 180 -1.40 -22.20 9.14
CA SER A 180 -0.71 -22.84 10.27
C SER A 180 -0.02 -24.11 9.78
N ASP A 181 1.32 -24.10 9.79
CA ASP A 181 2.13 -25.18 9.25
C ASP A 181 2.86 -25.92 10.37
N LYS A 182 2.95 -27.24 10.22
CA LYS A 182 3.95 -28.09 10.88
C LYS A 182 4.85 -28.69 9.81
N VAL A 183 6.15 -28.45 9.92
CA VAL A 183 7.17 -29.01 9.01
C VAL A 183 8.02 -30.01 9.76
N GLU A 184 8.18 -31.21 9.22
CA GLU A 184 8.91 -32.30 9.84
C GLU A 184 9.95 -32.88 8.88
N ASN A 185 11.17 -33.09 9.39
CA ASN A 185 12.23 -33.74 8.63
C ASN A 185 12.25 -35.25 8.92
N LEU A 186 11.73 -36.04 7.98
CA LEU A 186 11.67 -37.50 8.08
C LEU A 186 12.95 -38.20 7.60
N SER A 187 13.93 -37.47 7.06
CA SER A 187 15.19 -38.08 6.60
C SER A 187 16.18 -38.33 7.74
N SER A 188 17.24 -39.07 7.44
CA SER A 188 18.39 -39.28 8.33
C SER A 188 19.42 -38.14 8.28
N SER A 189 19.26 -37.18 7.37
CA SER A 189 20.18 -36.05 7.15
C SER A 189 19.55 -34.71 7.57
N GLU A 190 20.38 -33.70 7.84
CA GLU A 190 19.88 -32.35 8.07
C GLU A 190 19.28 -31.74 6.80
N LYS A 191 18.23 -30.94 6.95
CA LYS A 191 17.62 -30.18 5.87
C LYS A 191 17.50 -28.72 6.24
N THR A 192 17.86 -27.86 5.30
CA THR A 192 17.73 -26.42 5.50
C THR A 192 16.69 -25.85 4.54
N ILE A 193 15.67 -25.26 5.14
CA ILE A 193 14.46 -24.76 4.47
C ILE A 193 14.25 -23.28 4.79
N THR A 194 13.43 -22.61 4.01
CA THR A 194 12.94 -21.27 4.30
C THR A 194 11.47 -21.16 3.91
N ARG A 195 10.75 -20.25 4.55
CA ARG A 195 9.36 -19.90 4.21
C ARG A 195 9.36 -18.61 3.41
N VAL A 196 8.64 -18.61 2.30
CA VAL A 196 8.56 -17.49 1.36
C VAL A 196 7.10 -17.15 1.11
N GLY A 197 6.68 -15.93 1.46
CA GLY A 197 5.38 -15.38 1.11
C GLY A 197 5.51 -14.38 -0.03
N VAL A 198 4.66 -14.47 -1.06
CA VAL A 198 4.72 -13.63 -2.26
C VAL A 198 3.35 -13.09 -2.62
N SER A 199 3.28 -11.78 -2.81
CA SER A 199 2.17 -11.06 -3.44
C SER A 199 2.62 -10.66 -4.84
N ARG A 200 1.90 -11.10 -5.87
CA ARG A 200 2.30 -10.90 -7.27
C ARG A 200 1.18 -10.27 -8.08
N GLN A 201 1.55 -9.35 -8.95
CA GLN A 201 0.71 -8.73 -9.97
C GLN A 201 1.37 -8.89 -11.34
N HIS A 202 0.62 -9.43 -12.31
CA HIS A 202 0.98 -9.43 -13.73
C HIS A 202 0.33 -8.24 -14.41
N ASN A 203 1.13 -7.51 -15.19
CA ASN A 203 0.80 -6.25 -15.84
C ASN A 203 0.16 -5.24 -14.87
N LEU A 204 -0.17 -4.04 -15.36
CA LEU A 204 -0.83 -3.05 -14.52
C LEU A 204 -2.37 -3.23 -14.59
N PRO A 205 -3.08 -3.14 -13.46
CA PRO A 205 -4.54 -3.12 -13.45
C PRO A 205 -5.11 -2.01 -14.36
N ASP A 206 -6.29 -2.24 -14.95
CA ASP A 206 -6.95 -1.26 -15.83
C ASP A 206 -7.43 -0.01 -15.08
N ASP A 207 -7.75 -0.17 -13.80
CA ASP A 207 -8.29 0.86 -12.91
C ASP A 207 -7.21 1.58 -12.11
N LEU A 208 -5.94 1.46 -12.52
CA LEU A 208 -4.84 2.19 -11.92
C LEU A 208 -5.12 3.69 -11.98
N THR A 209 -5.17 4.33 -10.81
CA THR A 209 -5.47 5.76 -10.69
C THR A 209 -4.34 6.61 -11.28
N ASN A 210 -3.10 6.12 -11.18
CA ASN A 210 -1.87 6.74 -11.69
C ASN A 210 -1.73 8.22 -11.29
N PHE A 211 -1.98 8.51 -10.01
CA PHE A 211 -1.96 9.87 -9.49
C PHE A 211 -0.89 10.02 -8.41
N PHE A 212 -0.17 11.15 -8.43
CA PHE A 212 1.08 11.31 -7.67
C PHE A 212 0.89 11.15 -6.14
N ILE A 213 -0.27 11.53 -5.60
CA ILE A 213 -0.58 11.40 -4.17
C ILE A 213 -1.10 10.02 -3.74
N VAL A 214 -1.43 9.12 -4.66
CA VAL A 214 -2.02 7.80 -4.34
C VAL A 214 -0.95 6.75 -4.46
N GLN A 215 -0.52 6.12 -3.37
CA GLN A 215 0.43 5.03 -3.45
C GLN A 215 -0.18 3.80 -4.14
N GLU A 216 0.43 3.38 -5.25
CA GLU A 216 0.05 2.22 -6.05
C GLU A 216 1.32 1.45 -6.42
N GLY A 217 1.42 0.20 -5.96
CA GLY A 217 2.63 -0.59 -6.04
C GLY A 217 2.93 -1.39 -4.77
N PRO A 218 4.13 -1.98 -4.66
CA PRO A 218 4.53 -2.68 -3.45
C PRO A 218 4.70 -1.74 -2.26
N ILE A 219 4.23 -2.23 -1.10
CA ILE A 219 4.39 -1.60 0.20
C ILE A 219 4.75 -2.66 1.25
N SER A 220 5.43 -2.25 2.31
CA SER A 220 5.82 -3.14 3.41
C SER A 220 5.96 -2.37 4.71
N LEU A 221 5.87 -3.13 5.80
CA LEU A 221 6.26 -2.69 7.12
C LEU A 221 7.31 -3.64 7.65
N VAL A 222 8.45 -3.12 8.07
CA VAL A 222 9.55 -3.90 8.68
C VAL A 222 10.00 -3.20 9.95
N ASP A 223 9.84 -3.86 11.11
CA ASP A 223 10.17 -3.29 12.44
C ASP A 223 9.61 -1.87 12.66
N GLY A 224 8.36 -1.63 12.26
CA GLY A 224 7.65 -0.35 12.39
C GLY A 224 8.03 0.72 11.35
N LYS A 225 8.96 0.41 10.44
CA LYS A 225 9.33 1.28 9.31
C LYS A 225 8.48 0.93 8.10
N TYR A 226 7.80 1.95 7.57
CA TYR A 226 7.01 1.83 6.35
C TYR A 226 7.89 2.06 5.13
N HIS A 227 7.75 1.22 4.13
CA HIS A 227 8.43 1.32 2.86
C HIS A 227 7.44 1.16 1.72
N ASP A 228 7.66 1.93 0.66
CA ASP A 228 6.81 1.95 -0.52
C ASP A 228 7.62 2.17 -1.79
N GLN A 229 7.14 1.62 -2.90
CA GLN A 229 7.69 1.89 -4.22
C GLN A 229 6.54 1.92 -5.22
N LYS A 230 6.49 2.93 -6.09
CA LYS A 230 5.52 2.97 -7.21
C LYS A 230 5.88 1.91 -8.24
N TYR A 231 4.89 1.36 -8.94
CA TYR A 231 5.14 0.42 -10.05
C TYR A 231 6.16 0.93 -11.08
N LYS A 232 6.01 2.18 -11.56
CA LYS A 232 6.98 2.81 -12.49
C LYS A 232 8.40 2.86 -11.91
N GLY A 233 8.52 3.11 -10.61
CA GLY A 233 9.80 3.15 -9.91
C GLY A 233 10.43 1.77 -9.81
N LEU A 234 9.65 0.74 -9.48
CA LEU A 234 10.14 -0.64 -9.39
C LEU A 234 10.59 -1.17 -10.76
N LYS A 235 9.85 -0.85 -11.83
CA LYS A 235 10.24 -1.20 -13.21
C LYS A 235 11.61 -0.62 -13.60
N LYS A 236 11.92 0.61 -13.15
CA LYS A 236 13.22 1.25 -13.40
C LYS A 236 14.35 0.68 -12.52
N LYS A 237 14.04 0.37 -11.26
CA LYS A 237 14.98 -0.16 -10.27
C LYS A 237 14.47 -1.52 -9.81
N SER A 238 14.87 -2.55 -10.55
CA SER A 238 14.28 -3.89 -10.55
C SER A 238 14.30 -4.66 -9.23
N ASN A 239 14.87 -4.07 -8.17
CA ASN A 239 14.95 -4.68 -6.86
C ASN A 239 15.06 -3.64 -5.72
N TRP A 240 14.38 -3.92 -4.62
CA TRP A 240 14.56 -3.28 -3.32
C TRP A 240 14.44 -4.33 -2.22
N ASN A 241 15.18 -4.18 -1.12
CA ASN A 241 15.05 -5.09 0.01
C ASN A 241 15.35 -4.41 1.35
N GLU A 242 14.80 -4.99 2.41
CA GLU A 242 14.99 -4.59 3.81
C GLU A 242 14.93 -5.83 4.70
N THR A 243 15.60 -5.81 5.85
CA THR A 243 15.61 -6.92 6.81
C THR A 243 15.17 -6.43 8.18
N GLY A 244 14.37 -7.25 8.87
CA GLY A 244 13.91 -6.97 10.23
C GLY A 244 13.46 -8.22 10.95
N LYS A 245 12.80 -8.06 12.10
CA LYS A 245 12.36 -9.17 12.97
C LYS A 245 10.88 -9.50 12.84
N ALA A 246 10.10 -8.61 12.22
CA ALA A 246 8.70 -8.82 11.95
C ALA A 246 8.22 -7.84 10.88
N GLY A 247 7.13 -8.21 10.21
CA GLY A 247 6.56 -7.37 9.19
C GLY A 247 5.62 -8.06 8.22
N TRP A 248 5.21 -7.30 7.22
CA TRP A 248 4.39 -7.76 6.11
C TRP A 248 4.85 -7.07 4.83
N ALA A 249 4.59 -7.72 3.69
CA ALA A 249 4.89 -7.20 2.37
C ALA A 249 3.73 -7.50 1.42
N GLY A 250 3.30 -6.48 0.68
CA GLY A 250 2.08 -6.55 -0.11
C GLY A 250 2.06 -5.59 -1.28
N LEU A 251 0.97 -5.64 -2.03
CA LEU A 251 0.65 -4.72 -3.12
C LEU A 251 -0.57 -3.92 -2.71
N THR A 252 -0.51 -2.61 -2.89
CA THR A 252 -1.63 -1.69 -2.62
C THR A 252 -2.03 -0.96 -3.88
N ASP A 253 -3.31 -0.60 -3.93
CA ASP A 253 -3.83 0.44 -4.82
C ASP A 253 -4.53 1.53 -4.00
N LYS A 254 -5.46 2.28 -4.61
CA LYS A 254 -6.27 3.30 -3.96
C LYS A 254 -7.14 2.77 -2.81
N TYR A 255 -7.84 1.65 -2.99
CA TYR A 255 -8.84 1.12 -2.06
C TYR A 255 -8.50 -0.25 -1.48
N TRP A 256 -7.79 -1.08 -2.23
CA TRP A 256 -7.51 -2.48 -1.93
C TRP A 256 -6.07 -2.69 -1.49
N PHE A 257 -5.87 -3.77 -0.76
CA PHE A 257 -4.59 -4.19 -0.24
C PHE A 257 -4.53 -5.71 -0.18
N ILE A 258 -3.44 -6.26 -0.72
CA ILE A 258 -3.12 -7.68 -0.62
C ILE A 258 -1.74 -7.84 -0.01
N ALA A 259 -1.58 -8.70 0.98
CA ALA A 259 -0.30 -8.84 1.66
C ALA A 259 -0.05 -10.22 2.25
N ASN A 260 1.23 -10.55 2.27
CA ASN A 260 1.77 -11.65 3.05
C ASN A 260 2.31 -11.10 4.37
N ILE A 261 1.81 -11.62 5.48
CA ILE A 261 2.21 -11.26 6.84
C ILE A 261 3.06 -12.38 7.38
N ALA A 262 4.33 -12.08 7.65
CA ALA A 262 5.26 -13.08 8.11
C ALA A 262 4.97 -13.52 9.56
N PRO A 263 5.37 -14.74 9.94
CA PRO A 263 5.43 -15.14 11.34
C PRO A 263 6.19 -14.11 12.18
N GLN A 264 5.65 -13.78 13.35
CA GLN A 264 6.29 -12.83 14.28
C GLN A 264 7.55 -13.45 14.90
N ASP A 265 8.44 -12.59 15.41
CA ASP A 265 9.68 -12.95 16.12
C ASP A 265 10.71 -13.75 15.30
N GLN A 266 10.62 -13.73 13.98
CA GLN A 266 11.59 -14.35 13.09
C GLN A 266 12.23 -13.30 12.18
N THR A 267 13.55 -13.41 11.96
CA THR A 267 14.21 -12.51 11.03
C THR A 267 13.67 -12.72 9.61
N ILE A 268 13.09 -11.67 9.05
CA ILE A 268 12.52 -11.63 7.71
C ILE A 268 13.36 -10.75 6.81
N LYS A 269 13.47 -11.15 5.54
CA LYS A 269 13.93 -10.30 4.44
C LYS A 269 12.74 -9.98 3.56
N VAL A 270 12.38 -8.71 3.46
CA VAL A 270 11.37 -8.24 2.51
C VAL A 270 12.05 -7.85 1.20
N ASN A 271 11.47 -8.23 0.07
CA ASN A 271 11.93 -7.83 -1.26
C ASN A 271 10.78 -7.29 -2.11
N TYR A 272 11.08 -6.25 -2.89
CA TYR A 272 10.28 -5.87 -4.04
C TYR A 272 11.06 -6.20 -5.30
N ASP A 273 10.42 -6.90 -6.22
CA ASP A 273 11.07 -7.33 -7.45
C ASP A 273 10.19 -7.01 -8.66
N PHE A 274 10.86 -6.66 -9.75
CA PHE A 274 10.25 -6.55 -11.08
C PHE A 274 10.95 -7.48 -12.05
N LYS A 275 10.17 -8.23 -12.83
CA LYS A 275 10.66 -9.12 -13.88
C LYS A 275 9.69 -9.16 -15.04
N THR A 276 10.17 -9.52 -16.22
CA THR A 276 9.32 -9.82 -17.37
C THR A 276 9.28 -11.33 -17.55
N ILE A 277 8.09 -11.93 -17.49
CA ILE A 277 7.87 -13.37 -17.69
C ILE A 277 6.95 -13.53 -18.89
N ASN A 278 7.39 -14.25 -19.93
CA ASN A 278 6.62 -14.49 -21.15
C ASN A 278 5.98 -13.22 -21.71
N THR A 279 6.76 -12.15 -21.85
CA THR A 279 6.30 -10.82 -22.33
C THR A 279 5.34 -10.06 -21.42
N GLN A 280 4.99 -10.59 -20.24
CA GLN A 280 4.21 -9.89 -19.23
C GLN A 280 5.12 -9.27 -18.18
N ASP A 281 4.80 -8.04 -17.78
CA ASP A 281 5.44 -7.37 -16.65
C ASP A 281 4.94 -8.03 -15.35
N VAL A 282 5.85 -8.35 -14.43
CA VAL A 282 5.52 -8.98 -13.15
C VAL A 282 6.12 -8.18 -12.02
N TYR A 283 5.26 -7.75 -11.11
CA TYR A 283 5.60 -7.00 -9.90
C TYR A 283 5.37 -7.87 -8.68
N GLU A 284 6.34 -7.92 -7.77
CA GLU A 284 6.26 -8.72 -6.56
C GLU A 284 6.60 -7.90 -5.32
N ALA A 285 5.87 -8.20 -4.24
CA ALA A 285 6.28 -7.91 -2.88
C ALA A 285 6.31 -9.23 -2.10
N SER A 286 7.45 -9.55 -1.49
CA SER A 286 7.66 -10.83 -0.81
C SER A 286 8.33 -10.66 0.54
N TYR A 287 8.12 -11.64 1.41
CA TYR A 287 8.98 -11.87 2.57
C TYR A 287 9.66 -13.23 2.43
N THR A 288 10.85 -13.37 2.99
CA THR A 288 11.60 -14.63 3.12
C THR A 288 12.12 -14.73 4.54
N LEU A 289 11.83 -15.84 5.22
CA LEU A 289 12.37 -16.08 6.55
C LEU A 289 13.84 -16.48 6.46
N SER A 290 14.59 -16.23 7.53
CA SER A 290 15.95 -16.76 7.65
C SER A 290 15.95 -18.28 7.53
N PRO A 291 16.94 -18.88 6.84
CA PRO A 291 17.01 -20.32 6.69
C PRO A 291 16.98 -21.05 8.03
N LEU A 292 16.16 -22.09 8.12
CA LEU A 292 16.00 -22.94 9.28
C LEU A 292 16.55 -24.34 8.96
N THR A 293 17.46 -24.84 9.78
CA THR A 293 17.99 -26.21 9.68
C THR A 293 17.24 -27.13 10.62
N LEU A 294 16.63 -28.17 10.07
CA LEU A 294 15.95 -29.24 10.77
C LEU A 294 16.84 -30.48 10.82
N THR A 295 17.18 -30.94 12.02
CA THR A 295 17.84 -32.24 12.24
C THR A 295 16.87 -33.38 11.96
N SER A 296 17.39 -34.60 11.81
CA SER A 296 16.57 -35.80 11.62
C SER A 296 15.50 -35.93 12.72
N GLY A 297 14.24 -36.15 12.32
CA GLY A 297 13.09 -36.29 13.21
C GLY A 297 12.63 -35.00 13.89
N SER A 298 13.29 -33.86 13.66
CA SER A 298 12.84 -32.58 14.22
C SER A 298 11.68 -32.00 13.43
N SER A 299 10.88 -31.17 14.12
CA SER A 299 9.79 -30.43 13.50
C SER A 299 9.76 -28.98 13.98
N VAL A 300 9.14 -28.12 13.17
CA VAL A 300 8.87 -26.72 13.48
C VAL A 300 7.41 -26.39 13.19
N GLU A 301 6.84 -25.51 14.01
CA GLU A 301 5.54 -24.91 13.77
C GLU A 301 5.72 -23.47 13.30
N SER A 302 4.88 -23.04 12.36
CA SER A 302 4.94 -21.69 11.81
C SER A 302 3.57 -21.23 11.34
N THR A 303 3.11 -20.10 11.89
CA THR A 303 1.85 -19.48 11.48
C THR A 303 2.13 -18.18 10.74
N SER A 304 1.65 -18.08 9.50
CA SER A 304 1.62 -16.82 8.74
C SER A 304 0.18 -16.42 8.43
N HIS A 305 0.01 -15.18 8.00
CA HIS A 305 -1.29 -14.68 7.58
C HIS A 305 -1.22 -14.07 6.18
N LEU A 306 -2.34 -14.10 5.48
CA LEU A 306 -2.55 -13.37 4.24
C LEU A 306 -3.71 -12.40 4.42
N TYR A 307 -3.54 -11.17 3.98
CA TYR A 307 -4.61 -10.19 3.92
C TYR A 307 -5.07 -10.00 2.48
N VAL A 308 -6.38 -10.06 2.23
CA VAL A 308 -6.98 -9.87 0.90
C VAL A 308 -8.24 -9.05 1.01
N GLY A 309 -8.15 -7.74 0.91
CA GLY A 309 -9.35 -6.94 1.11
C GLY A 309 -9.21 -5.43 1.00
N PRO A 310 -10.29 -4.71 1.35
CA PRO A 310 -10.35 -3.25 1.38
C PRO A 310 -9.45 -2.66 2.46
N LYS A 311 -9.01 -1.42 2.31
CA LYS A 311 -8.27 -0.68 3.35
C LYS A 311 -9.21 -0.05 4.39
N GLU A 312 -10.09 -0.87 4.95
CA GLU A 312 -10.97 -0.48 6.05
C GLU A 312 -10.19 -0.32 7.35
N ARG A 313 -10.05 0.93 7.82
CA ARG A 313 -9.29 1.23 9.05
C ARG A 313 -9.71 0.38 10.26
N SER A 314 -11.01 0.29 10.53
CA SER A 314 -11.52 -0.46 11.69
C SER A 314 -11.16 -1.94 11.60
N THR A 315 -11.22 -2.52 10.40
CA THR A 315 -10.86 -3.92 10.16
C THR A 315 -9.36 -4.13 10.32
N LEU A 316 -8.51 -3.28 9.73
CA LEU A 316 -7.05 -3.35 9.87
C LEU A 316 -6.61 -3.23 11.34
N VAL A 317 -7.13 -2.24 12.07
CA VAL A 317 -6.84 -2.04 13.50
C VAL A 317 -7.29 -3.23 14.35
N ASN A 318 -8.44 -3.85 14.03
CA ASN A 318 -8.90 -5.03 14.76
C ASN A 318 -7.94 -6.23 14.60
N TYR A 319 -7.26 -6.37 13.46
CA TYR A 319 -6.22 -7.39 13.30
C TYR A 319 -4.94 -7.02 14.04
N GLU A 320 -4.60 -5.73 14.12
CA GLU A 320 -3.48 -5.29 14.95
C GLU A 320 -3.66 -5.67 16.41
N LEU A 321 -4.87 -5.47 16.94
CA LEU A 321 -5.23 -5.86 18.30
C LEU A 321 -5.16 -7.38 18.53
N GLN A 322 -5.17 -8.19 17.47
CA GLN A 322 -4.99 -9.63 17.51
C GLN A 322 -3.53 -10.07 17.35
N GLY A 323 -2.57 -9.13 17.30
CA GLY A 323 -1.14 -9.41 17.24
C GLY A 323 -0.51 -9.34 15.85
N ILE A 324 -1.23 -8.84 14.84
CA ILE A 324 -0.68 -8.63 13.49
C ILE A 324 -0.01 -7.25 13.40
N ALA A 325 1.23 -7.18 12.91
CA ALA A 325 2.02 -5.94 12.94
C ALA A 325 1.38 -4.77 12.15
N GLU A 326 1.14 -3.63 12.82
CA GLU A 326 0.66 -2.32 12.32
C GLU A 326 -0.03 -2.27 10.93
N MET A 327 -1.09 -3.04 10.71
CA MET A 327 -1.84 -3.10 9.44
C MET A 327 -2.51 -1.77 9.00
N GLU A 328 -2.86 -0.86 9.92
CA GLU A 328 -3.36 0.50 9.63
C GLU A 328 -2.37 1.27 8.74
N ARG A 329 -1.07 0.94 8.81
CA ARG A 329 -0.02 1.55 7.98
C ARG A 329 -0.18 1.26 6.49
N ALA A 330 -1.00 0.28 6.10
CA ALA A 330 -1.37 0.10 4.69
C ALA A 330 -2.21 1.27 4.14
N ILE A 331 -2.84 2.07 5.02
CA ILE A 331 -3.50 3.31 4.62
C ILE A 331 -2.46 4.44 4.57
N ASP A 332 -2.17 4.91 3.37
CA ASP A 332 -1.34 6.10 3.18
C ASP A 332 -2.10 7.37 3.54
N TRP A 333 -1.72 7.97 4.66
CA TRP A 333 -2.28 9.24 5.16
C TRP A 333 -1.52 10.48 4.66
N GLY A 334 -0.42 10.27 3.92
CA GLY A 334 0.48 11.32 3.42
C GLY A 334 1.14 12.16 4.52
N ALA A 335 1.80 13.25 4.09
CA ALA A 335 2.48 14.19 5.00
C ALA A 335 1.54 14.84 6.03
N MET A 336 0.24 14.94 5.72
CA MET A 336 -0.77 15.56 6.57
C MET A 336 -1.44 14.57 7.54
N ARG A 337 -0.84 13.42 7.81
CA ARG A 337 -1.39 12.35 8.68
C ARG A 337 -1.92 12.84 10.03
N LEU A 338 -1.29 13.85 10.63
CA LEU A 338 -1.70 14.42 11.92
C LEU A 338 -3.10 15.06 11.85
N ILE A 339 -3.44 15.64 10.70
CA ILE A 339 -4.72 16.33 10.47
C ILE A 339 -5.74 15.36 9.87
N VAL A 340 -5.33 14.54 8.88
CA VAL A 340 -6.25 13.67 8.14
C VAL A 340 -6.81 12.55 9.02
N ARG A 341 -6.01 11.96 9.91
CA ARG A 341 -6.47 10.84 10.77
C ARG A 341 -7.62 11.23 11.71
N PRO A 342 -7.53 12.32 12.51
CA PRO A 342 -8.64 12.75 13.35
C PRO A 342 -9.91 13.13 12.55
N ILE A 343 -9.74 13.77 11.39
CA ILE A 343 -10.85 14.14 10.51
C ILE A 343 -11.56 12.88 10.00
N SER A 344 -10.79 11.90 9.49
CA SER A 344 -11.32 10.62 9.01
C SER A 344 -12.05 9.88 10.11
N TRP A 345 -11.45 9.77 11.31
CA TRP A 345 -12.10 9.12 12.45
C TRP A 345 -13.42 9.79 12.84
N THR A 346 -13.42 11.12 12.94
CA THR A 346 -14.62 11.89 13.28
C THR A 346 -15.70 11.70 12.21
N LEU A 347 -15.32 11.70 10.94
CA LEU A 347 -16.25 11.49 9.84
C LEU A 347 -16.85 10.08 9.85
N SER A 348 -16.04 9.03 10.05
CA SER A 348 -16.53 7.66 10.19
C SER A 348 -17.48 7.50 11.37
N PHE A 349 -17.17 8.12 12.51
CA PHE A 349 -18.05 8.12 13.67
C PHE A 349 -19.39 8.83 13.38
N LEU A 350 -19.35 10.01 12.76
CA LEU A 350 -20.55 10.76 12.40
C LEU A 350 -21.38 10.03 11.34
N GLY A 351 -20.73 9.48 10.31
CA GLY A 351 -21.40 8.71 9.25
C GLY A 351 -22.09 7.48 9.80
N ALA A 352 -21.44 6.71 10.67
CA ALA A 352 -22.02 5.55 11.32
C ALA A 352 -23.18 5.93 12.25
N LYS A 353 -23.04 7.01 13.05
CA LYS A 353 -24.07 7.44 14.00
C LYS A 353 -25.30 8.06 13.33
N LEU A 354 -25.10 8.78 12.23
CA LEU A 354 -26.16 9.46 11.48
C LEU A 354 -26.76 8.58 10.36
N GLY A 355 -26.12 7.44 10.04
CA GLY A 355 -26.52 6.55 8.95
C GLY A 355 -26.28 7.12 7.54
N ASN A 356 -25.66 8.30 7.42
CA ASN A 356 -25.40 8.96 6.14
C ASN A 356 -24.09 9.77 6.19
N TYR A 357 -23.11 9.36 5.41
CA TYR A 357 -21.81 10.03 5.33
C TYR A 357 -21.90 11.47 4.80
N GLY A 358 -22.83 11.79 3.90
CA GLY A 358 -23.05 13.15 3.40
C GLY A 358 -23.52 14.10 4.51
N VAL A 359 -24.45 13.66 5.35
CA VAL A 359 -24.86 14.43 6.54
C VAL A 359 -23.70 14.54 7.54
N GLY A 360 -22.92 13.47 7.71
CA GLY A 360 -21.70 13.48 8.51
C GLY A 360 -20.70 14.55 8.07
N ILE A 361 -20.49 14.71 6.75
CA ILE A 361 -19.62 15.77 6.19
C ILE A 361 -20.16 17.16 6.52
N LEU A 362 -21.48 17.39 6.40
CA LEU A 362 -22.08 18.69 6.73
C LEU A 362 -21.87 19.04 8.21
N VAL A 363 -22.11 18.08 9.11
CA VAL A 363 -21.93 18.25 10.55
C VAL A 363 -20.46 18.49 10.90
N LEU A 364 -19.55 17.71 10.31
CA LEU A 364 -18.11 17.90 10.49
C LEU A 364 -17.65 19.28 10.01
N THR A 365 -18.12 19.71 8.85
CA THR A 365 -17.81 21.03 8.28
C THR A 365 -18.29 22.16 9.19
N PHE A 366 -19.48 22.01 9.78
CA PHE A 366 -19.98 22.97 10.77
C PHE A 366 -19.07 23.08 11.99
N PHE A 367 -18.64 21.94 12.57
CA PHE A 367 -17.73 21.94 13.71
C PHE A 367 -16.36 22.53 13.38
N ILE A 368 -15.79 22.21 12.21
CA ILE A 368 -14.52 22.79 11.76
C ILE A 368 -14.66 24.31 11.61
N LYS A 369 -15.75 24.79 10.99
CA LYS A 369 -15.99 26.24 10.85
C LYS A 369 -16.18 26.93 12.19
N LEU A 370 -16.86 26.28 13.13
CA LEU A 370 -17.04 26.80 14.49
C LEU A 370 -15.71 26.89 15.23
N PHE A 371 -14.87 25.85 15.14
CA PHE A 371 -13.54 25.85 15.73
C PHE A 371 -12.64 26.92 15.10
N MET A 372 -12.69 27.10 13.79
CA MET A 372 -11.93 28.12 13.06
C MET A 372 -12.57 29.52 13.11
N PHE A 373 -13.73 29.69 13.75
CA PHE A 373 -14.46 30.96 13.76
C PHE A 373 -13.64 32.15 14.29
N PRO A 374 -12.86 32.04 15.40
CA PRO A 374 -12.03 33.15 15.87
C PRO A 374 -10.98 33.58 14.84
N LEU A 375 -10.42 32.61 14.11
CA LEU A 375 -9.45 32.86 13.05
C LEU A 375 -10.12 33.53 11.86
N PHE A 376 -11.27 33.04 11.42
CA PHE A 376 -12.04 33.65 10.33
C PHE A 376 -12.47 35.07 10.67
N ASN A 377 -12.92 35.32 11.90
CA ASN A 377 -13.29 36.67 12.34
C ASN A 377 -12.11 37.65 12.26
N LYS A 378 -10.91 37.24 12.70
CA LYS A 378 -9.69 38.04 12.55
C LYS A 378 -9.33 38.28 11.08
N GLN A 379 -9.47 37.27 10.23
CA GLN A 379 -9.25 37.39 8.80
C GLN A 379 -10.22 38.41 8.17
N TYR A 380 -11.50 38.36 8.53
CA TYR A 380 -12.51 39.32 8.06
C TYR A 380 -12.22 40.74 8.53
N GLU A 381 -11.81 40.92 9.77
CA GLU A 381 -11.41 42.23 10.30
C GLU A 381 -10.22 42.81 9.51
N SER A 382 -9.20 41.99 9.24
CA SER A 382 -8.04 42.39 8.43
C SER A 382 -8.45 42.79 7.01
N GLN A 383 -9.32 42.02 6.36
CA GLN A 383 -9.84 42.35 5.03
C GLN A 383 -10.68 43.65 5.05
N ALA A 384 -11.49 43.87 6.07
CA ALA A 384 -12.28 45.09 6.23
C ALA A 384 -11.39 46.32 6.41
N LYS A 385 -10.31 46.21 7.20
CA LYS A 385 -9.28 47.26 7.32
C LYS A 385 -8.59 47.50 5.98
N MET A 386 -8.19 46.45 5.27
CA MET A 386 -7.56 46.57 3.95
C MET A 386 -8.48 47.29 2.95
N LYS A 387 -9.78 46.97 2.91
CA LYS A 387 -10.76 47.69 2.08
C LYS A 387 -10.83 49.19 2.39
N LYS A 388 -10.69 49.60 3.66
CA LYS A 388 -10.63 51.02 4.04
C LYS A 388 -9.33 51.70 3.60
N VAL A 389 -8.23 50.96 3.51
CA VAL A 389 -6.92 51.48 3.11
C VAL A 389 -6.75 51.52 1.59
N GLN A 390 -7.42 50.64 0.83
CA GLN A 390 -7.42 50.62 -0.65
C GLN A 390 -7.55 52.00 -1.35
N PRO A 391 -8.49 52.90 -0.99
CA PRO A 391 -8.57 54.21 -1.63
C PRO A 391 -7.35 55.09 -1.36
N LYS A 392 -6.70 54.96 -0.19
CA LYS A 392 -5.45 55.67 0.12
C LYS A 392 -4.26 55.11 -0.66
N VAL A 393 -4.21 53.78 -0.82
CA VAL A 393 -3.20 53.12 -1.66
C VAL A 393 -3.33 53.57 -3.11
N LYS A 394 -4.55 53.64 -3.67
CA LYS A 394 -4.78 54.16 -5.03
C LYS A 394 -4.31 55.60 -5.17
N ARG A 395 -4.59 56.46 -4.19
CA ARG A 395 -4.12 57.84 -4.17
C ARG A 395 -2.59 57.93 -4.12
N LEU A 396 -1.93 57.10 -3.31
CA LEU A 396 -0.46 57.02 -3.26
C LEU A 396 0.14 56.52 -4.58
N GLN A 397 -0.50 55.54 -5.23
CA GLN A 397 -0.10 55.06 -6.56
C GLN A 397 -0.26 56.13 -7.64
N GLU A 398 -1.29 56.98 -7.56
CA GLU A 398 -1.46 58.13 -8.46
C GLU A 398 -0.42 59.23 -8.21
N LEU A 399 -0.07 59.49 -6.94
CA LEU A 399 0.91 60.53 -6.55
C LEU A 399 2.36 60.13 -6.84
N TYR A 400 2.72 58.86 -6.74
CA TYR A 400 4.09 58.34 -6.88
C TYR A 400 4.26 57.41 -8.09
N LYS A 401 3.45 57.59 -9.14
CA LYS A 401 3.45 56.74 -10.35
C LYS A 401 4.83 56.57 -11.00
N ASP A 402 5.67 57.61 -10.93
CA ASP A 402 6.99 57.65 -11.55
C ASP A 402 8.14 57.34 -10.56
N ASP A 403 7.86 57.17 -9.26
CA ASP A 403 8.86 56.84 -8.23
C ASP A 403 8.44 55.58 -7.44
N ARG A 404 8.79 54.42 -8.02
CA ARG A 404 8.48 53.10 -7.43
C ARG A 404 9.12 52.89 -6.06
N MET A 405 10.26 53.52 -5.81
CA MET A 405 11.00 53.34 -4.56
C MET A 405 10.31 54.06 -3.41
N LYS A 406 9.87 55.29 -3.64
CA LYS A 406 9.09 56.06 -2.67
C LYS A 406 7.68 55.50 -2.47
N MET A 407 7.07 54.94 -3.52
CA MET A 407 5.78 54.23 -3.42
C MET A 407 5.85 52.99 -2.52
N GLN A 408 6.92 52.19 -2.59
CA GLN A 408 7.09 51.00 -1.73
C GLN A 408 7.37 51.36 -0.26
N GLN A 409 7.92 52.55 0.00
CA GLN A 409 8.20 53.03 1.35
C GLN A 409 6.96 53.60 2.07
N GLU A 410 6.01 54.16 1.32
CA GLU A 410 4.76 54.74 1.83
C GLU A 410 3.59 53.74 1.89
N MET A 411 3.67 52.61 1.17
CA MET A 411 2.73 51.47 1.26
C MET A 411 3.02 50.59 2.47
#